data_AF-A0A7S3W6T9-F1
#
_entry.id   AF-A0A7S3W6T9-F1
#
_cell.length_a   1.000
_cell.length_b   1.000
_cell.length_c   1.000
_cell.angle_alpha   90.00
_cell.angle_beta   90.00
_cell.angle_gamma   90.00
#
_symmetry.space_group_name_H-M   'P 1'
#
loop_
_entity.id
_entity.type
_entity.pdbx_description
1 polymer ?
#
loop_
_entity_poly.entity_id
_entity_poly.type
_entity_poly.pdbx_seq_one_letter_code
_entity_poly.pdbx_strand_id
1 'polypeptide(L)'
;DEQGRPISPDAYLEQSLRAQPGSSAAVQEQNGTRAAIRDLFPRRSCVTLRHPTLGTKLPDSALKQLPAIDKLHPAFRDGVIDLKQRVFGEIRAKAVGGAAATGPMLLGL
;
A
#
# COMPACT_ATOMS: atom_id res chain seq x y z
N ASP A 1 -2.35 17.79 -2.16
CA ASP A 1 -2.45 18.15 -0.73
C ASP A 1 -3.78 18.90 -0.53
N GLU A 2 -4.02 19.44 0.66
CA GLU A 2 -5.22 20.22 0.98
C GLU A 2 -5.34 21.52 0.16
N GLN A 3 -4.27 21.91 -0.55
CA GLN A 3 -4.18 23.07 -1.42
C GLN A 3 -4.29 22.68 -2.91
N GLY A 4 -4.66 21.44 -3.21
CA GLY A 4 -4.84 20.94 -4.59
C GLY A 4 -3.54 20.69 -5.35
N ARG A 5 -2.37 20.79 -4.72
CA ARG A 5 -1.09 20.49 -5.36
C ARG A 5 -0.91 18.98 -5.50
N PRO A 6 -0.29 18.48 -6.59
CA PRO A 6 0.02 17.07 -6.72
C PRO A 6 0.95 16.64 -5.59
N ILE A 7 0.65 15.50 -4.96
CA ILE A 7 1.51 14.85 -3.96
C ILE A 7 1.80 13.43 -4.40
N SER A 8 2.97 12.91 -4.03
CA SER A 8 3.28 11.50 -4.26
C SER A 8 2.41 10.59 -3.38
N PRO A 9 2.19 9.33 -3.78
CA PRO A 9 1.51 8.35 -2.93
C PRO A 9 2.15 8.21 -1.54
N ASP A 10 3.49 8.20 -1.47
CA ASP A 10 4.20 8.11 -0.18
C ASP A 10 3.95 9.35 0.70
N ALA A 11 3.95 10.55 0.10
CA ALA A 11 3.62 11.78 0.84
C ALA A 11 2.18 11.77 1.33
N TYR A 12 1.24 11.23 0.53
CA TYR A 12 -0.14 11.00 0.96
C TYR A 12 -0.21 10.08 2.19
N LEU A 13 0.48 8.94 2.16
CA LEU A 13 0.53 8.02 3.30
C LEU A 13 1.09 8.69 4.56
N GLU A 14 2.22 9.39 4.46
CA GLU A 14 2.81 10.08 5.60
C GLU A 14 1.88 11.18 6.13
N GLN A 15 1.14 11.88 5.26
CA GLN A 15 0.13 12.85 5.68
C GLN A 15 -1.04 12.16 6.42
N SER A 16 -1.54 11.03 5.92
CA SER A 16 -2.62 10.27 6.56
C SER A 16 -2.25 9.71 7.94
N LEU A 17 -0.96 9.45 8.18
CA LEU A 17 -0.43 8.97 9.45
C LEU A 17 -0.06 10.09 10.43
N ARG A 18 -0.23 11.37 10.08
CA ARG A 18 -0.01 12.48 11.01
C ARG A 18 -1.06 12.49 12.11
N ALA A 19 -0.61 12.80 13.32
CA ALA A 19 -1.51 13.04 14.44
C ALA A 19 -2.42 14.23 14.12
N GLN A 20 -3.70 14.08 14.43
CA GLN A 20 -4.69 15.13 14.29
C GLN A 20 -4.80 15.93 15.61
N PRO A 21 -5.01 17.25 15.54
CA PRO A 21 -5.21 18.05 16.74
C PRO A 21 -6.53 17.66 17.44
N GLY A 22 -6.57 17.82 18.75
CA GLY A 22 -7.74 17.53 19.58
C GLY A 22 -7.43 16.58 20.73
N SER A 23 -8.28 16.63 21.75
CA SER A 23 -8.12 15.87 23.01
C SER A 23 -9.30 14.95 23.32
N SER A 24 -10.26 14.81 22.40
CA SER A 24 -11.35 13.84 22.59
C SER A 24 -10.80 12.42 22.61
N ALA A 25 -11.48 11.53 23.34
CA ALA A 25 -11.08 10.12 23.43
C ALA A 25 -10.92 9.48 22.04
N ALA A 26 -11.85 9.76 21.11
CA ALA A 26 -11.79 9.27 19.74
C ALA A 26 -10.55 9.78 18.96
N VAL A 27 -10.16 11.05 19.14
CA VAL A 27 -8.96 11.61 18.50
C VAL A 27 -7.70 10.96 19.08
N GLN A 28 -7.65 10.77 20.41
CA GLN A 28 -6.53 10.12 21.07
C GLN A 28 -6.36 8.66 20.61
N GLU A 29 -7.46 7.91 20.48
CA GLU A 29 -7.46 6.54 19.98
C GLU A 29 -6.93 6.45 18.54
N GLN A 30 -7.45 7.28 17.63
CA GLN A 30 -6.99 7.33 16.25
C GLN A 30 -5.50 7.72 16.16
N ASN A 31 -5.06 8.70 16.94
CA ASN A 31 -3.66 9.12 16.97
C ASN A 31 -2.76 8.02 17.53
N GLY A 32 -3.22 7.26 18.53
CA GLY A 32 -2.54 6.07 19.03
C GLY A 32 -2.32 5.03 17.93
N THR A 33 -3.36 4.76 17.13
CA THR A 33 -3.25 3.84 15.97
C THR A 33 -2.27 4.36 14.92
N ARG A 34 -2.35 5.65 14.56
CA ARG A 34 -1.41 6.29 13.61
C ARG A 34 0.03 6.24 14.11
N ALA A 35 0.26 6.42 15.41
CA ALA A 35 1.58 6.29 16.03
C ALA A 35 2.08 4.84 15.96
N ALA A 36 1.25 3.88 16.37
CA ALA A 36 1.60 2.46 16.31
C ALA A 36 2.01 2.00 14.90
N ILE A 37 1.30 2.44 13.86
CA ILE A 37 1.68 2.13 12.47
C ILE A 37 3.07 2.70 12.14
N ARG A 38 3.35 3.95 12.54
CA ARG A 38 4.65 4.58 12.25
C ARG A 38 5.81 3.91 12.99
N ASP A 39 5.56 3.45 14.22
CA ASP A 39 6.58 2.84 15.07
C ASP A 39 6.84 1.38 14.70
N LEU A 40 5.78 0.61 14.42
CA LEU A 40 5.87 -0.81 14.06
C LEU A 40 6.34 -1.02 12.61
N PHE A 41 6.06 -0.07 11.71
CA PHE A 41 6.41 -0.13 10.29
C PHE A 41 7.28 1.07 9.88
N PRO A 42 8.56 1.12 10.32
CA PRO A 42 9.46 2.24 10.03
C PRO A 42 9.82 2.36 8.53
N ARG A 43 9.76 1.24 7.79
CA ARG A 43 9.84 1.23 6.33
C ARG A 43 8.45 0.99 5.77
N ARG A 44 7.88 2.02 5.12
CA ARG A 44 6.52 2.03 4.59
C ARG A 44 6.45 2.80 3.27
N SER A 45 5.41 2.52 2.50
CA SER A 45 5.25 2.98 1.13
C SER A 45 3.80 2.89 0.72
N CYS A 46 3.43 3.67 -0.28
CA CYS A 46 2.12 3.65 -0.90
C CYS A 46 2.25 3.56 -2.42
N VAL A 47 1.31 2.84 -3.03
CA VAL A 47 1.09 2.81 -4.47
C VAL A 47 -0.42 2.97 -4.68
N THR A 48 -0.80 3.84 -5.61
CA THR A 48 -2.20 4.08 -5.94
C THR A 48 -2.60 3.25 -7.15
N LEU A 49 -3.67 2.46 -7.03
CA LEU A 49 -4.19 1.65 -8.12
C LEU A 49 -5.56 2.20 -8.55
N ARG A 50 -5.68 2.58 -9.83
CA ARG A 50 -6.98 2.96 -10.41
C ARG A 50 -7.88 1.73 -10.50
N HIS A 51 -9.20 1.91 -10.47
CA HIS A 51 -10.12 0.81 -10.73
C HIS A 51 -9.80 0.10 -12.07
N PRO A 52 -9.76 -1.24 -12.14
CA PRO A 52 -9.20 -1.93 -13.30
C PRO A 52 -10.04 -1.83 -14.58
N THR A 53 -11.37 -1.74 -14.47
CA THR A 53 -12.30 -1.75 -15.62
C THR A 53 -13.06 -0.44 -15.80
N LEU A 54 -13.02 0.48 -14.83
CA LEU A 54 -13.85 1.68 -14.88
C LEU A 54 -13.35 2.60 -15.99
N GLY A 55 -14.25 3.04 -16.87
CA GLY A 55 -13.90 3.83 -18.06
C GLY A 55 -13.30 3.00 -19.21
N THR A 56 -13.32 1.67 -19.12
CA THR A 56 -13.00 0.76 -20.23
C THR A 56 -14.29 0.22 -20.88
N LYS A 57 -14.16 -0.55 -21.97
CA LYS A 57 -15.30 -1.26 -22.60
C LYS A 57 -15.68 -2.55 -21.88
N LEU A 58 -14.93 -2.95 -20.85
CA LEU A 58 -15.20 -4.18 -20.11
C LEU A 58 -16.38 -3.99 -19.16
N PRO A 59 -17.30 -4.95 -19.06
CA PRO A 59 -18.32 -4.93 -18.01
C PRO A 59 -17.68 -5.19 -16.63
N ASP A 60 -18.34 -4.78 -15.56
CA ASP A 60 -17.85 -5.02 -14.18
C ASP A 60 -17.69 -6.51 -13.86
N SER A 61 -18.51 -7.36 -14.50
CA SER A 61 -18.42 -8.81 -14.38
C SER A 61 -17.14 -9.40 -15.00
N ALA A 62 -16.42 -8.64 -15.84
CA ALA A 62 -15.22 -9.11 -16.51
C ALA A 62 -14.13 -9.52 -15.53
N LEU A 63 -14.03 -8.88 -14.36
CA LEU A 63 -13.02 -9.20 -13.35
C LEU A 63 -13.11 -10.65 -12.84
N LYS A 64 -14.29 -11.27 -12.91
CA LYS A 64 -14.48 -12.69 -12.54
C LYS A 64 -13.76 -13.64 -13.50
N GLN A 65 -13.47 -13.19 -14.72
CA GLN A 65 -12.85 -13.98 -15.78
C GLN A 65 -11.36 -13.66 -15.95
N LEU A 66 -10.77 -12.83 -15.08
CA LEU A 66 -9.36 -12.44 -15.11
C LEU A 66 -8.92 -12.03 -16.54
N PRO A 67 -9.45 -10.91 -17.06
CA PRO A 67 -9.13 -10.47 -18.42
C PRO A 67 -7.63 -10.24 -18.53
N ALA A 68 -7.09 -10.44 -19.73
CA ALA A 68 -5.68 -10.17 -20.00
C ALA A 68 -5.34 -8.71 -19.59
N ILE A 69 -4.16 -8.51 -18.98
CA ILE A 69 -3.77 -7.24 -18.36
C ILE A 69 -3.74 -6.06 -19.36
N ASP A 70 -3.58 -6.33 -20.66
CA ASP A 70 -3.65 -5.35 -21.75
C ASP A 70 -5.07 -4.83 -22.02
N LYS A 71 -6.11 -5.54 -21.54
CA LYS A 71 -7.52 -5.11 -21.64
C LYS A 71 -7.97 -4.22 -20.48
N LEU A 72 -7.20 -4.21 -19.39
CA LEU A 72 -7.49 -3.39 -18.23
C LEU A 72 -7.12 -1.93 -18.48
N HIS A 73 -7.63 -1.04 -17.62
CA HIS A 73 -7.33 0.37 -17.68
C HIS A 73 -5.81 0.62 -17.66
N PRO A 74 -5.23 1.43 -18.57
CA PRO A 74 -3.78 1.64 -18.65
C PRO A 74 -3.14 2.06 -17.33
N ALA A 75 -3.69 3.06 -16.65
CA ALA A 75 -3.19 3.48 -15.33
C ALA A 75 -3.24 2.40 -14.23
N PHE A 76 -4.16 1.43 -14.32
CA PHE A 76 -4.12 0.28 -13.40
C PHE A 76 -2.96 -0.65 -13.74
N ARG A 77 -2.77 -0.96 -15.04
CA ARG A 77 -1.63 -1.75 -15.52
C ARG A 77 -0.30 -1.13 -15.10
N ASP A 78 -0.13 0.17 -15.31
CA ASP A 78 1.10 0.88 -14.96
C ASP A 78 1.33 0.83 -13.44
N GLY A 79 0.28 1.09 -12.63
CA GLY A 79 0.38 0.96 -11.17
C GLY A 79 0.74 -0.45 -10.68
N VAL A 80 0.28 -1.51 -11.36
CA VAL A 80 0.68 -2.89 -11.05
C VAL A 80 2.14 -3.15 -11.43
N ILE A 81 2.62 -2.59 -12.54
CA ILE A 81 4.04 -2.67 -12.93
C ILE A 81 4.91 -1.98 -11.87
N ASP A 82 4.54 -0.78 -11.46
CA ASP A 82 5.24 -0.02 -10.42
C ASP A 82 5.26 -0.78 -9.08
N LEU A 83 4.12 -1.35 -8.69
CA LEU A 83 4.02 -2.18 -7.49
C LEU A 83 4.97 -3.38 -7.56
N LYS A 84 5.01 -4.09 -8.69
CA LYS A 84 5.92 -5.23 -8.87
C LYS A 84 7.37 -4.79 -8.76
N GLN A 85 7.76 -3.73 -9.47
CA GLN A 85 9.13 -3.22 -9.43
C GLN A 85 9.54 -2.83 -8.01
N ARG A 86 8.65 -2.17 -7.27
CA ARG A 86 8.92 -1.77 -5.88
C ARG A 86 9.06 -2.95 -4.95
N VAL A 87 8.13 -3.90 -5.00
CA VAL A 87 8.17 -5.11 -4.17
C VAL A 87 9.45 -5.90 -4.46
N PHE A 88 9.71 -6.26 -5.72
CA PHE A 88 10.87 -7.10 -6.04
C PHE A 88 12.21 -6.37 -5.95
N GLY A 89 12.22 -5.03 -6.07
CA GLY A 89 13.44 -4.21 -5.94
C GLY A 89 13.82 -3.91 -4.50
N GLU A 90 12.86 -3.82 -3.57
CA GLU A 90 13.12 -3.40 -2.19
C GLU A 90 12.96 -4.50 -1.13
N ILE A 91 12.25 -5.58 -1.44
CA ILE A 91 11.96 -6.65 -0.47
C ILE A 91 13.26 -7.30 -0.01
N ARG A 92 13.34 -7.51 1.30
CA ARG A 92 14.43 -8.27 1.93
C ARG A 92 13.88 -9.60 2.40
N ALA A 93 14.75 -10.62 2.42
CA ALA A 93 14.42 -11.88 3.06
C ALA A 93 13.94 -11.61 4.51
N LYS A 94 12.89 -12.32 4.94
CA LYS A 94 12.39 -12.22 6.31
C LYS A 94 13.53 -12.55 7.27
N ALA A 95 13.67 -11.78 8.35
CA ALA A 95 14.62 -12.08 9.42
C ALA A 95 13.90 -12.35 10.74
N VAL A 96 14.41 -13.30 11.52
CA VAL A 96 13.93 -13.66 12.87
C VAL A 96 15.16 -13.70 13.78
N GLY A 97 15.13 -12.94 14.88
CA GLY A 97 16.30 -12.81 15.77
C GLY A 97 17.55 -12.25 15.07
N GLY A 98 17.39 -11.49 13.99
CA GLY A 98 18.50 -10.94 13.20
C GLY A 98 19.07 -11.86 12.12
N ALA A 99 18.66 -13.13 12.05
CA ALA A 99 19.08 -14.07 11.01
C ALA A 99 18.03 -14.19 9.89
N ALA A 100 18.48 -14.36 8.64
CA ALA A 100 17.58 -14.62 7.53
C ALA A 100 16.81 -15.93 7.76
N ALA A 101 15.49 -15.85 7.74
CA ALA A 101 14.59 -16.96 7.97
C ALA A 101 14.63 -17.94 6.80
N THR A 102 14.72 -19.23 7.12
CA THR A 102 14.61 -20.34 6.16
C THR A 102 13.22 -20.95 6.24
N GLY A 103 12.88 -21.82 5.27
CA GLY A 103 11.62 -22.58 5.29
C GLY A 103 11.37 -23.30 6.62
N PRO A 104 12.31 -24.12 7.13
CA PRO A 104 12.15 -24.79 8.43
C PRO A 104 11.99 -23.83 9.62
N MET A 105 12.69 -22.69 9.63
CA MET A 105 12.52 -21.70 10.70
C MET A 105 11.11 -21.11 10.69
N LEU A 106 10.53 -20.87 9.51
CA LEU A 106 9.17 -20.38 9.38
C LEU A 106 8.11 -21.39 9.81
N LEU A 107 8.37 -22.70 9.65
CA LEU A 107 7.48 -23.76 10.12
C LEU A 107 7.44 -23.86 11.66
N GLY A 108 8.48 -23.40 12.33
CA GLY A 108 8.60 -23.44 13.79
C GLY A 108 8.17 -22.15 14.51
N LEU A 109 7.70 -21.13 13.78
CA LEU A 109 7.09 -19.91 14.34
C LEU A 109 5.62 -20.14 14.69
#